data_AF-A0A966NNU1-F1
#
_entry.id   AF-A0A966NNU1-F1
#
_cell.length_a   1.000
_cell.length_b   1.000
_cell.length_c   1.000
_cell.angle_alpha   90.00
_cell.angle_beta   90.00
_cell.angle_gamma   90.00
#
_symmetry.space_group_name_H-M   'P 1'
#
loop_
_entity.id
_entity.type
_entity.pdbx_description
1 polymer ?
#
loop_
_entity_poly.entity_id
_entity_poly.type
_entity_poly.pdbx_seq_one_letter_code
_entity_poly.pdbx_strand_id
1 'polypeptide(L)'
;MQRTKPLYWLLLPVLLFISAASFWATAHYGPIGKASSATADCANLRILIVAEEAQGKPRWQEYRSLVTQLGTLPENSAARAPLVEQIAGALIDVLGHDLTIYKEMNTYPSCVLMDKRKDLPTMITETESAINFLNGSKDI
;
A
#
# COMPACT_ATOMS: atom_id res chain seq x y z
N MET A 1 -62.55 39.91 -11.52
CA MET A 1 -61.90 38.60 -11.30
C MET A 1 -61.06 38.27 -12.53
N GLN A 2 -59.75 38.48 -12.50
CA GLN A 2 -58.86 38.13 -13.63
C GLN A 2 -58.60 36.62 -13.65
N ARG A 3 -58.88 35.99 -14.80
CA ARG A 3 -58.83 34.54 -15.03
C ARG A 3 -57.40 34.15 -15.43
N THR A 4 -56.51 33.97 -14.46
CA THR A 4 -55.09 33.63 -14.67
C THR A 4 -54.85 32.13 -14.92
N LYS A 5 -55.40 31.50 -15.97
CA LYS A 5 -55.11 30.07 -16.22
C LYS A 5 -55.04 29.71 -17.71
N PRO A 6 -53.84 29.79 -18.31
CA PRO A 6 -53.32 28.61 -19.04
C PRO A 6 -51.84 28.27 -18.73
N LEU A 7 -51.08 29.17 -18.09
CA LEU A 7 -49.63 28.99 -17.90
C LEU A 7 -49.28 27.89 -16.88
N TYR A 8 -50.02 27.82 -15.77
CA TYR A 8 -49.78 26.85 -14.68
C TYR A 8 -49.98 25.39 -15.11
N TRP A 9 -50.85 25.14 -16.08
CA TRP A 9 -51.14 23.78 -16.58
C TRP A 9 -49.99 23.20 -17.42
N LEU A 10 -49.20 24.06 -18.06
CA LEU A 10 -47.98 23.67 -18.79
C LEU A 10 -46.76 23.61 -17.88
N LEU A 11 -46.67 24.47 -16.87
CA LEU A 11 -45.53 24.52 -15.95
C LEU A 11 -45.47 23.31 -15.01
N LEU A 12 -46.61 22.78 -14.59
CA LEU A 12 -46.67 21.64 -13.65
C LEU A 12 -46.00 20.36 -14.19
N PRO A 13 -46.31 19.86 -15.41
CA PRO A 13 -45.64 18.68 -15.94
C PRO A 13 -44.15 18.91 -16.23
N VAL A 14 -43.76 20.13 -16.61
CA VAL A 14 -42.35 20.48 -16.86
C VAL A 14 -41.54 20.44 -15.57
N LEU A 15 -42.05 21.02 -14.49
CA LEU A 15 -41.40 20.96 -13.17
C LEU A 15 -41.28 19.52 -12.66
N LEU A 16 -42.31 18.70 -12.89
CA LEU A 16 -42.31 17.30 -12.49
C LEU A 16 -41.24 16.51 -13.27
N PHE A 17 -41.14 16.74 -14.59
CA PHE A 17 -40.09 16.15 -15.41
C PHE A 17 -38.69 16.55 -14.97
N ILE A 18 -38.45 17.85 -14.70
CA ILE A 18 -37.15 18.34 -14.22
C ILE A 18 -36.81 17.69 -12.86
N SER A 19 -37.76 17.61 -11.93
CA SER A 19 -37.52 17.01 -10.62
C SER A 19 -37.18 15.51 -10.71
N ALA A 20 -37.89 14.76 -11.55
CA ALA A 20 -37.61 13.34 -11.78
C ALA A 20 -36.26 13.13 -12.48
N ALA A 21 -35.94 13.96 -13.47
CA ALA A 21 -34.65 13.94 -14.16
C ALA A 21 -33.49 14.28 -13.22
N SER A 22 -33.65 15.27 -12.33
CA SER A 22 -32.64 15.61 -11.32
C SER A 22 -32.42 14.49 -10.31
N PHE A 23 -33.49 13.84 -9.85
CA PHE A 23 -33.37 12.68 -8.95
C PHE A 23 -32.65 11.52 -9.63
N TRP A 24 -33.04 11.17 -10.87
CA TRP A 24 -32.40 10.11 -11.64
C TRP A 24 -30.92 10.42 -11.93
N ALA A 25 -30.62 11.66 -12.32
CA ALA A 25 -29.25 12.10 -12.55
C ALA A 25 -28.40 12.05 -11.28
N THR A 26 -28.96 12.39 -10.12
CA THR A 26 -28.27 12.30 -8.82
C THR A 26 -28.08 10.85 -8.38
N ALA A 27 -29.04 9.97 -8.66
CA ALA A 27 -28.93 8.54 -8.36
C ALA A 27 -27.90 7.83 -9.24
N HIS A 28 -27.76 8.20 -10.52
CA HIS A 28 -26.82 7.55 -11.45
C HIS A 28 -25.45 8.22 -11.58
N TYR A 29 -25.42 9.55 -11.51
CA TYR A 29 -24.21 10.35 -11.71
C TYR A 29 -23.81 11.14 -10.46
N GLY A 30 -24.63 11.15 -9.41
CA GLY A 30 -24.26 11.76 -8.14
C GLY A 30 -23.16 10.97 -7.42
N PRO A 31 -22.52 11.59 -6.43
CA PRO A 31 -21.39 11.00 -5.69
C PRO A 31 -21.80 9.84 -4.74
N ILE A 32 -23.05 9.38 -4.83
CA ILE A 32 -23.61 8.39 -3.92
C ILE A 32 -23.13 7.00 -4.36
N GLY A 33 -22.06 6.51 -3.74
CA GLY A 33 -21.62 5.11 -3.83
C GLY A 33 -20.30 4.85 -4.53
N LYS A 34 -19.68 5.84 -5.18
CA LYS A 34 -18.28 5.70 -5.64
C LYS A 34 -17.35 6.01 -4.47
N ALA A 35 -16.49 5.05 -4.10
CA ALA A 35 -15.41 5.33 -3.18
C ALA A 35 -14.62 6.54 -3.69
N SER A 36 -14.26 7.47 -2.81
CA SER A 36 -13.35 8.54 -3.19
C SER A 36 -12.04 7.93 -3.69
N SER A 37 -11.35 8.62 -4.60
CA SER A 37 -10.03 8.17 -5.08
C SER A 37 -9.11 7.81 -3.92
N ALA A 38 -9.12 8.64 -2.86
CA ALA A 38 -8.38 8.38 -1.63
C ALA A 38 -8.70 7.03 -0.96
N THR A 39 -9.98 6.63 -0.90
CA THR A 39 -10.37 5.33 -0.32
C THR A 39 -9.91 4.17 -1.22
N ALA A 40 -9.97 4.33 -2.54
CA ALA A 40 -9.48 3.34 -3.48
C ALA A 40 -7.94 3.18 -3.38
N ASP A 41 -7.21 4.30 -3.30
CA ASP A 41 -5.76 4.31 -3.15
C ASP A 41 -5.31 3.62 -1.86
N CYS A 42 -5.99 3.90 -0.73
CA CYS A 42 -5.68 3.22 0.53
C CYS A 42 -6.03 1.72 0.50
N ALA A 43 -7.08 1.33 -0.22
CA ALA A 43 -7.42 -0.08 -0.41
C ALA A 43 -6.35 -0.80 -1.25
N ASN A 44 -5.86 -0.16 -2.32
CA ASN A 44 -4.79 -0.69 -3.16
C ASN A 44 -3.48 -0.83 -2.39
N LEU A 45 -3.09 0.20 -1.61
CA LEU A 45 -1.93 0.14 -0.73
C LEU A 45 -2.04 -1.06 0.23
N ARG A 46 -3.19 -1.26 0.85
CA ARG A 46 -3.42 -2.40 1.74
C ARG A 46 -3.27 -3.74 1.03
N ILE A 47 -3.79 -3.86 -0.19
CA ILE A 47 -3.65 -5.08 -1.01
C ILE A 47 -2.18 -5.35 -1.30
N LEU A 48 -1.42 -4.33 -1.68
CA LEU A 48 0.02 -4.44 -1.91
C LEU A 48 0.75 -4.91 -0.65
N ILE A 49 0.49 -4.27 0.51
CA ILE A 49 1.12 -4.67 1.78
C ILE A 49 0.86 -6.13 2.10
N VAL A 50 -0.39 -6.59 1.99
CA VAL A 50 -0.74 -7.99 2.26
C VAL A 50 -0.06 -8.94 1.27
N ALA A 51 0.07 -8.55 0.00
CA ALA A 51 0.74 -9.36 -1.01
C ALA A 51 2.26 -9.44 -0.77
N GLU A 52 2.90 -8.33 -0.42
CA GLU A 52 4.32 -8.28 -0.08
C GLU A 52 4.61 -9.05 1.22
N GLU A 53 3.79 -8.93 2.26
CA GLU A 53 3.91 -9.71 3.49
C GLU A 53 3.76 -11.22 3.23
N ALA A 54 2.81 -11.61 2.37
CA ALA A 54 2.60 -13.00 2.00
C ALA A 54 3.81 -13.59 1.26
N GLN A 55 4.46 -12.80 0.39
CA GLN A 55 5.65 -13.19 -0.35
C GLN A 55 6.95 -13.13 0.49
N GLY A 56 7.06 -12.16 1.39
CA GLY A 56 8.21 -11.99 2.27
C GLY A 56 8.24 -13.00 3.42
N LYS A 57 7.09 -13.48 3.90
CA LYS A 57 7.00 -14.47 4.97
C LYS A 57 7.83 -15.75 4.74
N PRO A 58 7.78 -16.44 3.58
CA PRO A 58 8.63 -17.59 3.33
C PRO A 58 10.12 -17.23 3.31
N ARG A 59 10.50 -16.05 2.80
CA ARG A 59 11.89 -15.56 2.82
C ARG A 59 12.38 -15.32 4.24
N TRP A 60 11.52 -14.75 5.09
CA TRP A 60 11.81 -14.58 6.50
C TRP A 60 12.03 -15.93 7.22
N GLN A 61 11.21 -16.93 6.89
CA GLN A 61 11.37 -18.28 7.44
C GLN A 61 12.68 -18.93 7.00
N GLU A 62 13.04 -18.78 5.71
CA GLU A 62 14.31 -19.23 5.15
C GLU A 62 15.50 -18.58 5.87
N TYR A 63 15.51 -17.25 5.97
CA TYR A 63 16.52 -16.51 6.73
C TYR A 63 16.67 -17.04 8.17
N ARG A 64 15.56 -17.19 8.91
CA ARG A 64 15.61 -17.70 10.30
C ARG A 64 16.13 -19.13 10.39
N SER A 65 15.80 -19.97 9.42
CA SER A 65 16.31 -21.34 9.34
C SER A 65 17.83 -21.34 9.15
N LEU A 66 18.35 -20.52 8.23
CA LEU A 66 19.78 -20.40 7.96
C LEU A 66 20.56 -19.85 9.18
N VAL A 67 20.01 -18.83 9.86
CA VAL A 67 20.59 -18.29 11.10
C VAL A 67 20.62 -19.36 12.20
N THR A 68 19.56 -20.15 12.32
CA THR A 68 19.52 -21.25 13.30
C THR A 68 20.59 -22.29 12.97
N GLN A 69 20.74 -22.65 11.69
CA GLN A 69 21.77 -23.58 11.24
C GLN A 69 23.18 -23.05 11.53
N LEU A 70 23.43 -21.75 11.34
CA LEU A 70 24.71 -21.13 11.66
C LEU A 70 25.04 -21.24 13.16
N GLY A 71 24.03 -21.11 14.02
CA GLY A 71 24.16 -21.29 15.46
C GLY A 71 24.52 -22.72 15.89
N THR A 72 24.23 -23.72 15.05
CA THR A 72 24.60 -25.13 15.33
C THR A 72 26.01 -25.50 14.87
N LEU A 73 26.63 -24.69 14.02
CA LEU A 73 27.98 -24.97 13.50
C LEU A 73 29.06 -24.50 14.49
N PRO A 74 30.12 -25.29 14.72
CA PRO A 74 31.26 -24.84 15.53
C PRO A 74 31.95 -23.65 14.86
N GLU A 75 32.48 -22.71 15.66
CA GLU A 75 33.03 -21.42 15.20
C GLU A 75 34.13 -21.55 14.12
N ASN A 76 34.89 -22.64 14.15
CA ASN A 76 35.98 -22.91 13.21
C ASN A 76 35.54 -23.70 11.97
N SER A 77 34.23 -23.92 11.78
CA SER A 77 33.73 -24.68 10.63
C SER A 77 33.89 -23.89 9.33
N ALA A 78 34.54 -24.49 8.34
CA ALA A 78 34.64 -23.96 6.98
C ALA A 78 33.26 -23.77 6.31
N ALA A 79 32.20 -24.43 6.80
CA ALA A 79 30.84 -24.27 6.30
C ALA A 79 30.16 -22.97 6.78
N ARG A 80 30.74 -22.21 7.71
CA ARG A 80 30.14 -20.96 8.20
C ARG A 80 30.15 -19.85 7.15
N ALA A 81 31.28 -19.65 6.47
CA ALA A 81 31.41 -18.60 5.47
C ALA A 81 30.34 -18.69 4.35
N PRO A 82 30.17 -19.82 3.64
CA PRO A 82 29.14 -19.93 2.60
C PRO A 82 27.71 -19.87 3.16
N LEU A 83 27.50 -20.20 4.44
CA LEU A 83 26.21 -20.06 5.09
C LEU A 83 25.88 -18.60 5.43
N VAL A 84 26.88 -17.81 5.82
CA VAL A 84 26.71 -16.36 6.05
C VAL A 84 26.36 -15.63 4.75
N GLU A 85 26.95 -16.02 3.61
CA GLU A 85 26.58 -15.48 2.30
C GLU A 85 25.10 -15.79 1.95
N GLN A 86 24.64 -17.02 2.23
CA GLN A 86 23.23 -17.38 2.05
C GLN A 86 22.30 -16.60 2.98
N ILE A 87 22.71 -16.38 4.23
CA ILE A 87 21.96 -15.55 5.19
C ILE A 87 21.84 -14.11 4.68
N ALA A 88 22.92 -13.54 4.15
CA ALA A 88 22.91 -12.20 3.59
C ALA A 88 21.95 -12.10 2.40
N GLY A 89 21.99 -13.06 1.47
CA GLY A 89 21.05 -13.13 0.34
C GLY A 89 19.59 -13.23 0.79
N ALA A 90 19.27 -14.15 1.72
CA ALA A 90 17.91 -14.29 2.24
C ALA A 90 17.43 -13.03 2.98
N LEU A 91 18.33 -12.33 3.67
CA LEU A 91 18.00 -11.07 4.35
C LEU A 91 17.77 -9.93 3.36
N ILE A 92 18.53 -9.85 2.26
CA ILE A 92 18.30 -8.89 1.18
C ILE A 92 16.89 -9.06 0.62
N ASP A 93 16.45 -10.30 0.36
CA ASP A 93 15.12 -10.56 -0.16
C ASP A 93 14.02 -10.08 0.80
N VAL A 94 14.17 -10.35 2.10
CA VAL A 94 13.23 -9.86 3.13
C VAL A 94 13.18 -8.34 3.16
N LEU A 95 14.35 -7.70 3.20
CA LEU A 95 14.45 -6.24 3.23
C LEU A 95 13.92 -5.61 1.93
N GLY A 96 14.00 -6.30 0.80
CA GLY A 96 13.44 -5.86 -0.48
C GLY A 96 11.90 -5.77 -0.45
N HIS A 97 11.23 -6.75 0.17
CA HIS A 97 9.79 -6.70 0.39
C HIS A 97 9.40 -5.53 1.31
N ASP A 98 10.10 -5.38 2.44
CA ASP A 98 9.88 -4.27 3.38
C ASP A 98 10.09 -2.90 2.70
N LEU A 99 11.16 -2.76 1.90
CA LEU A 99 11.45 -1.54 1.15
C LEU A 99 10.34 -1.19 0.15
N THR A 100 9.78 -2.19 -0.53
CA THR A 100 8.66 -2.01 -1.46
C THR A 100 7.44 -1.48 -0.73
N ILE A 101 7.12 -2.05 0.44
CA ILE A 101 6.04 -1.56 1.31
C ILE A 101 6.30 -0.11 1.72
N TYR A 102 7.49 0.21 2.24
CA TYR A 102 7.79 1.55 2.72
C TYR A 102 7.73 2.60 1.61
N LYS A 103 8.23 2.28 0.41
CA LYS A 103 8.14 3.15 -0.76
C LYS A 103 6.69 3.41 -1.16
N GLU A 104 5.85 2.38 -1.20
CA GLU A 104 4.44 2.54 -1.54
C GLU A 104 3.69 3.36 -0.48
N MET A 105 3.97 3.11 0.81
CA MET A 105 3.43 3.91 1.92
C MET A 105 3.83 5.39 1.81
N ASN A 106 5.04 5.68 1.34
CA ASN A 106 5.52 7.04 1.14
C ASN A 106 4.85 7.75 -0.06
N THR A 107 4.40 6.99 -1.07
CA THR A 107 3.60 7.52 -2.19
C THR A 107 2.19 7.93 -1.73
N TYR A 108 1.60 7.20 -0.77
CA TYR A 108 0.25 7.45 -0.26
C TYR A 108 0.25 7.81 1.24
N PRO A 109 0.86 8.95 1.63
CA PRO A 109 1.02 9.29 3.03
C PRO A 109 -0.33 9.45 3.73
N SER A 110 -1.38 9.90 3.03
CA SER A 110 -2.75 10.03 3.56
C SER A 110 -3.32 8.72 4.13
N CYS A 111 -2.86 7.57 3.63
CA CYS A 111 -3.30 6.23 4.03
C CYS A 111 -2.53 5.67 5.24
N VAL A 112 -1.44 6.33 5.65
CA VAL A 112 -0.57 5.88 6.74
C VAL A 112 -0.92 6.63 8.02
N LEU A 113 -0.69 6.03 9.19
CA LEU A 113 -0.85 6.73 10.47
C LEU A 113 0.16 7.89 10.60
N MET A 114 -0.28 9.04 11.14
CA MET A 114 0.53 10.27 11.13
C MET A 114 1.86 10.16 11.88
N ASP A 115 1.91 9.35 12.93
CA ASP A 115 3.13 9.05 13.69
C ASP A 115 4.13 8.28 12.83
N LYS A 116 3.66 7.31 12.04
CA LYS A 116 4.51 6.46 11.18
C LYS A 116 5.00 7.15 9.92
N ARG A 117 4.25 8.14 9.40
CA ARG A 117 4.65 8.91 8.20
C ARG A 117 6.01 9.58 8.34
N LYS A 118 6.35 10.03 9.55
CA LYS A 118 7.60 10.76 9.81
C LYS A 118 8.83 9.85 9.74
N ASP A 119 8.64 8.58 10.05
CA ASP A 119 9.72 7.60 10.11
C ASP A 119 9.97 6.95 8.74
N LEU A 120 9.00 6.99 7.82
CA LEU A 120 9.10 6.35 6.50
C LEU A 120 10.35 6.73 5.69
N PRO A 121 10.75 8.02 5.57
CA PRO A 121 11.96 8.37 4.82
C PRO A 121 13.22 7.74 5.41
N THR A 122 13.31 7.71 6.76
CA THR A 122 14.42 7.09 7.47
C THR A 122 14.41 5.58 7.27
N MET A 123 13.25 4.92 7.42
CA MET A 123 13.10 3.48 7.18
C MET A 123 13.53 3.09 5.76
N ILE A 124 13.07 3.83 4.74
CA ILE A 124 13.49 3.61 3.33
C ILE A 124 15.01 3.71 3.20
N THR A 125 15.60 4.77 3.74
CA THR A 125 17.05 5.03 3.62
C THR A 125 17.87 3.96 4.36
N GLU A 126 17.47 3.58 5.57
CA GLU A 126 18.14 2.56 6.36
C GLU A 126 18.03 1.18 5.71
N THR A 127 16.86 0.82 5.20
CA THR A 127 16.65 -0.44 4.48
C THR A 127 17.45 -0.49 3.18
N GLU A 128 17.47 0.58 2.37
CA GLU A 128 18.33 0.67 1.19
C GLU A 128 19.80 0.58 1.54
N SER A 129 20.23 1.24 2.61
CA SER A 129 21.61 1.18 3.08
C SER A 129 21.99 -0.23 3.53
N ALA A 130 21.11 -0.91 4.26
CA ALA A 130 21.32 -2.29 4.70
C ALA A 130 21.42 -3.25 3.51
N ILE A 131 20.53 -3.14 2.52
CA ILE A 131 20.60 -3.94 1.29
C ILE A 131 21.92 -3.69 0.54
N ASN A 132 22.31 -2.43 0.39
CA ASN A 132 23.55 -2.07 -0.31
C ASN A 132 24.80 -2.62 0.41
N PHE A 133 24.81 -2.59 1.74
CA PHE A 133 25.86 -3.19 2.55
C PHE A 133 25.93 -4.71 2.34
N LEU A 134 24.79 -5.39 2.44
CA LEU A 134 24.72 -6.85 2.28
C LEU A 134 25.09 -7.30 0.85
N ASN A 135 24.82 -6.47 -0.16
CA ASN A 135 25.25 -6.70 -1.55
C ASN A 135 26.74 -6.40 -1.80
N GLY A 136 27.49 -5.92 -0.79
CA GLY A 136 28.88 -5.49 -0.95
C GLY A 136 29.05 -4.26 -1.84
N SER A 137 27.98 -3.47 -2.06
CA SER A 137 27.99 -2.25 -2.88
C SER A 137 28.36 -0.99 -2.08
N LYS A 138 28.46 -1.11 -0.75
CA LYS A 138 28.97 -0.09 0.18
C LYS A 138 29.72 -0.77 1.32
N ASP A 139 30.91 -0.28 1.63
CA ASP A 139 31.57 -0.52 2.92
C ASP A 139 30.93 0.40 3.99
N ILE A 140 30.84 -0.08 5.24
CA ILE A 140 30.39 0.71 6.40
C ILE A 140 31.46 1.74 6.78
#